data_AF-A0A9D7CAF8-F1
#
_entry.id   AF-A0A9D7CAF8-F1
#
_cell.length_a   1.000
_cell.length_b   1.000
_cell.length_c   1.000
_cell.angle_alpha   90.00
_cell.angle_beta   90.00
_cell.angle_gamma   90.00
#
_symmetry.space_group_name_H-M   'P 1'
#
loop_
_entity.id
_entity.type
_entity.pdbx_description
1 polymer ?
#
loop_
_entity_poly.entity_id
_entity_poly.type
_entity_poly.pdbx_seq_one_letter_code
_entity_poly.pdbx_strand_id
1 'polypeptide(L)'
;MASQLDGAGQSKLATLDDAQAQLQRLHGIVEHYAMAVRNQQATAGFRQQLLRAGTPLVGLLKPQFGVIADVVSAFLLVASRGGGDQAKVRALREAVASIRAQVDISATKVKEKHTMTVPAAEAE
;
A
#
# COMPACT_ATOMS: atom_id res chain seq x y z
N MET A 1 -24.46 12.83 -12.65
CA MET A 1 -23.91 13.95 -11.88
C MET A 1 -22.40 13.75 -11.78
N ALA A 2 -21.60 14.70 -12.28
CA ALA A 2 -20.16 14.65 -12.07
C ALA A 2 -19.87 15.11 -10.63
N SER A 3 -19.61 14.16 -9.73
CA SER A 3 -19.19 14.45 -8.35
C SER A 3 -17.75 14.93 -8.36
N GLN A 4 -17.53 16.21 -8.10
CA GLN A 4 -16.19 16.78 -7.97
C GLN A 4 -15.70 16.62 -6.53
N LEU A 5 -14.43 16.27 -6.33
CA LEU A 5 -13.85 16.19 -4.99
C LEU A 5 -13.26 17.54 -4.59
N ASP A 6 -13.37 17.88 -3.31
CA ASP A 6 -12.65 19.04 -2.75
C ASP A 6 -11.12 18.86 -2.84
N GLY A 7 -10.36 19.95 -2.65
CA GLY A 7 -8.89 19.91 -2.79
C GLY A 7 -8.19 18.95 -1.81
N ALA A 8 -8.75 18.76 -0.63
CA ALA A 8 -8.22 17.82 0.36
C ALA A 8 -8.46 16.35 -0.07
N GLY A 9 -9.63 16.06 -0.64
CA GLY A 9 -9.99 14.77 -1.21
C GLY A 9 -9.12 14.41 -2.41
N GLN A 10 -8.84 15.38 -3.29
CA GLN A 10 -7.92 15.19 -4.41
C GLN A 10 -6.50 14.84 -3.93
N SER A 11 -5.96 15.58 -2.95
CA SER A 11 -4.63 15.29 -2.39
C SER A 11 -4.54 13.91 -1.72
N LYS A 12 -5.59 13.54 -0.96
CA LYS A 12 -5.67 12.22 -0.31
C LYS A 12 -5.78 11.08 -1.31
N LEU A 13 -6.55 11.24 -2.39
CA LEU A 13 -6.62 10.23 -3.45
C LEU A 13 -5.29 10.09 -4.18
N ALA A 14 -4.63 11.19 -4.55
CA ALA A 14 -3.32 11.13 -5.17
C ALA A 14 -2.31 10.35 -4.30
N THR A 15 -2.33 10.58 -2.99
CA THR A 15 -1.49 9.84 -2.03
C THR A 15 -1.81 8.34 -2.03
N LEU A 16 -3.09 7.96 -2.10
CA LEU A 16 -3.51 6.55 -2.13
C LEU A 16 -3.18 5.87 -3.46
N ASP A 17 -3.31 6.59 -4.58
CA ASP A 17 -2.94 6.09 -5.91
C ASP A 17 -1.42 5.84 -6.00
N ASP A 18 -0.61 6.78 -5.49
CA ASP A 18 0.84 6.62 -5.38
C ASP A 18 1.21 5.43 -4.46
N ALA A 19 0.50 5.27 -3.34
CA ALA A 19 0.70 4.16 -2.44
C ALA A 19 0.34 2.82 -3.11
N GLN A 20 -0.72 2.78 -3.91
CA GLN A 20 -1.11 1.58 -4.67
C GLN A 20 -0.04 1.20 -5.70
N ALA A 21 0.53 2.18 -6.42
CA ALA A 21 1.62 1.94 -7.37
C ALA A 21 2.87 1.39 -6.67
N GLN A 22 3.26 1.96 -5.53
CA GLN A 22 4.39 1.47 -4.74
C GLN A 22 4.13 0.09 -4.12
N LEU A 23 2.91 -0.18 -3.67
CA LEU A 23 2.50 -1.49 -3.16
C LEU A 23 2.59 -2.58 -4.24
N GLN A 24 2.28 -2.26 -5.50
CA GLN A 24 2.43 -3.20 -6.61
C GLN A 24 3.89 -3.63 -6.81
N ARG A 25 4.83 -2.68 -6.69
CA ARG A 25 6.27 -3.00 -6.71
C ARG A 25 6.66 -3.91 -5.56
N LEU A 26 6.17 -3.61 -4.35
CA LEU A 26 6.43 -4.41 -3.15
C LEU A 26 5.90 -5.85 -3.31
N HIS A 27 4.68 -5.99 -3.86
CA HIS A 27 4.08 -7.27 -4.19
C HIS A 27 4.96 -8.08 -5.14
N GLY A 28 5.46 -7.49 -6.23
CA GLY A 28 6.36 -8.17 -7.16
C GLY A 28 7.62 -8.74 -6.49
N ILE A 29 8.23 -8.01 -5.55
CA ILE A 29 9.39 -8.50 -4.79
C ILE A 29 9.01 -9.69 -3.90
N VAL A 30 7.84 -9.64 -3.24
CA VAL A 30 7.33 -10.75 -2.41
C VAL A 30 7.07 -12.00 -3.24
N GLU A 31 6.50 -11.84 -4.44
CA GLU A 31 6.25 -12.97 -5.34
C GLU A 31 7.55 -13.58 -5.88
N HIS A 32 8.54 -12.74 -6.21
CA HIS A 32 9.87 -13.22 -6.59
C HIS A 32 10.55 -13.97 -5.43
N TYR A 33 10.41 -13.48 -4.20
CA TYR A 33 10.91 -14.18 -3.02
C TYR A 33 10.21 -15.53 -2.86
N ALA A 34 8.90 -15.58 -3.01
CA ALA A 34 8.14 -16.83 -2.95
C ALA A 34 8.62 -17.86 -3.98
N MET A 35 8.88 -17.43 -5.21
CA MET A 35 9.45 -18.29 -6.26
C MET A 35 10.83 -18.81 -5.87
N ALA A 36 11.71 -17.95 -5.36
CA ALA A 36 13.04 -18.36 -4.91
C ALA A 36 12.97 -19.41 -3.79
N VAL A 37 12.09 -19.21 -2.80
CA VAL A 37 11.89 -20.18 -1.70
C VAL A 37 11.35 -21.51 -2.23
N ARG A 38 10.35 -21.46 -3.12
CA ARG A 38 9.77 -22.67 -3.75
C ARG A 38 10.83 -23.47 -4.52
N ASN A 39 11.72 -22.76 -5.21
CA ASN A 39 12.76 -23.36 -6.04
C ASN A 39 14.07 -23.62 -5.28
N GLN A 40 14.10 -23.43 -3.95
CA GLN A 40 15.27 -23.62 -3.10
C GLN A 40 16.49 -22.78 -3.53
N GLN A 41 16.24 -21.58 -4.05
CA GLN A 41 17.27 -20.62 -4.47
C GLN A 41 17.71 -19.73 -3.30
N ALA A 42 18.83 -19.02 -3.46
CA ALA A 42 19.32 -18.10 -2.44
C ALA A 42 18.35 -16.93 -2.21
N THR A 43 18.01 -16.67 -0.94
CA THR A 43 16.98 -15.68 -0.55
C THR A 43 17.53 -14.45 0.18
N ALA A 44 18.82 -14.43 0.50
CA ALA A 44 19.45 -13.39 1.34
C ALA A 44 19.24 -11.96 0.81
N GLY A 45 19.15 -11.78 -0.52
CA GLY A 45 18.98 -10.47 -1.15
C GLY A 45 17.60 -9.85 -1.00
N PHE A 46 16.55 -10.63 -0.69
CA PHE A 46 15.17 -10.12 -0.69
C PHE A 46 14.91 -9.16 0.47
N ARG A 47 15.53 -9.37 1.63
CA ARG A 47 15.37 -8.49 2.80
C ARG A 47 15.63 -7.03 2.43
N GLN A 48 16.78 -6.74 1.83
CA GLN A 48 17.16 -5.36 1.50
C GLN A 48 16.27 -4.76 0.41
N GLN A 49 15.82 -5.59 -0.54
CA GLN A 49 14.88 -5.16 -1.58
C GLN A 49 13.53 -4.75 -0.99
N LEU A 50 12.99 -5.57 -0.07
CA LEU A 50 11.72 -5.31 0.62
C LEU A 50 11.80 -4.04 1.47
N LEU A 51 12.88 -3.87 2.24
CA LEU A 51 13.08 -2.66 3.05
C LEU A 51 13.17 -1.40 2.19
N ARG A 52 13.97 -1.44 1.10
CA ARG A 52 14.12 -0.30 0.19
C ARG A 52 12.81 0.09 -0.50
N ALA A 53 11.98 -0.89 -0.84
CA ALA A 53 10.69 -0.65 -1.49
C ALA A 53 9.59 -0.22 -0.51
N GLY A 54 9.60 -0.73 0.72
CA GLY A 54 8.51 -0.49 1.68
C GLY A 54 8.73 0.68 2.65
N THR A 55 9.97 1.11 2.94
CA THR A 55 10.19 2.28 3.82
C THR A 55 9.56 3.57 3.26
N PRO A 56 9.66 3.90 1.96
CA PRO A 56 9.01 5.09 1.40
C PRO A 56 7.49 5.10 1.56
N LEU A 57 6.83 3.94 1.48
CA LEU A 57 5.39 3.79 1.70
C LEU A 57 4.97 4.26 3.10
N VAL A 58 5.79 4.00 4.13
CA VAL A 58 5.51 4.49 5.49
C VAL A 58 5.50 6.02 5.51
N GLY A 59 6.52 6.66 4.92
CA GLY A 59 6.61 8.11 4.86
C GLY A 59 5.48 8.76 4.07
N LEU A 60 5.07 8.14 2.96
CA LEU A 60 3.93 8.59 2.14
C LEU A 60 2.61 8.52 2.90
N LEU A 61 2.36 7.42 3.62
CA LEU A 61 1.08 7.17 4.27
C LEU A 61 0.97 7.83 5.66
N LYS A 62 2.07 8.04 6.39
CA LYS A 62 2.02 8.49 7.79
C LYS A 62 1.25 9.80 8.02
N PRO A 63 1.35 10.84 7.18
CA PRO A 63 0.69 12.12 7.43
C PRO A 63 -0.85 12.06 7.37
N GLN A 64 -1.42 11.20 6.52
CA GLN A 64 -2.87 11.19 6.22
C GLN A 64 -3.55 9.84 6.53
N PHE A 65 -2.78 8.75 6.55
CA PHE A 65 -3.23 7.36 6.65
C PHE A 65 -2.39 6.57 7.65
N GLY A 66 -2.20 7.11 8.85
CA GLY A 66 -1.30 6.57 9.88
C GLY A 66 -1.52 5.08 10.19
N VAL A 67 -2.77 4.60 10.22
CA VAL A 67 -3.08 3.18 10.46
C VAL A 67 -2.51 2.28 9.35
N ILE A 68 -2.64 2.68 8.09
CA ILE A 68 -2.07 1.93 6.96
C ILE A 68 -0.54 1.95 7.05
N ALA A 69 0.05 3.09 7.40
CA ALA A 69 1.49 3.23 7.60
C ALA A 69 2.02 2.30 8.71
N ASP A 70 1.24 2.07 9.76
CA ASP A 70 1.59 1.15 10.85
C ASP A 70 1.53 -0.31 10.38
N VAL A 71 0.57 -0.66 9.50
CA VAL A 71 0.52 -1.99 8.88
C VAL A 71 1.71 -2.22 7.93
N VAL A 72 2.11 -1.20 7.15
CA VAL A 72 3.35 -1.25 6.35
C VAL A 72 4.57 -1.40 7.25
N SER A 73 4.60 -0.73 8.39
CA SER A 73 5.68 -0.88 9.37
C SER A 73 5.75 -2.30 9.94
N ALA A 74 4.60 -2.92 10.23
CA ALA A 74 4.53 -4.31 10.64
C ALA A 74 5.04 -5.27 9.54
N PHE A 75 4.71 -5.00 8.28
CA PHE A 75 5.29 -5.73 7.13
C PHE A 75 6.83 -5.66 7.13
N LEU A 76 7.41 -4.48 7.36
CA LEU A 76 8.88 -4.31 7.39
C LEU A 76 9.54 -5.05 8.55
N LEU A 77 8.85 -5.13 9.69
CA LEU A 77 9.30 -5.95 10.83
C LEU A 77 9.33 -7.44 10.46
N VAL A 78 8.29 -7.95 9.77
CA VAL A 78 8.28 -9.34 9.29
C VAL A 78 9.41 -9.59 8.27
N ALA A 79 9.61 -8.66 7.33
CA ALA A 79 10.65 -8.77 6.31
C ALA A 79 12.08 -8.77 6.89
N SER A 80 12.29 -8.06 8.00
CA SER A 80 13.62 -7.87 8.60
C SER A 80 14.00 -8.92 9.64
N ARG A 81 13.02 -9.60 10.25
CA ARG A 81 13.25 -10.64 11.27
C ARG A 81 13.78 -11.96 10.68
N GLY A 82 14.50 -12.72 11.50
CA GLY A 82 14.90 -14.10 11.17
C GLY A 82 13.71 -15.07 11.19
N GLY A 83 13.94 -16.32 10.80
CA GLY A 83 12.93 -17.38 10.79
C GLY A 83 12.86 -18.13 9.46
N GLY A 84 11.93 -19.09 9.37
CA GLY A 84 11.75 -19.90 8.16
C GLY A 84 11.21 -19.09 6.98
N ASP A 85 11.88 -19.21 5.84
CA ASP A 85 11.55 -18.46 4.62
C ASP A 85 10.12 -18.71 4.13
N GLN A 86 9.63 -19.96 4.21
CA GLN A 86 8.25 -20.31 3.82
C GLN A 86 7.20 -19.58 4.66
N ALA A 87 7.36 -19.60 5.99
CA ALA A 87 6.45 -18.91 6.90
C ALA A 87 6.50 -17.39 6.69
N LYS A 88 7.69 -16.84 6.43
CA LYS A 88 7.87 -15.42 6.15
C LYS A 88 7.17 -14.98 4.88
N VAL A 89 7.37 -15.69 3.77
CA VAL A 89 6.70 -15.38 2.48
C VAL A 89 5.18 -15.39 2.64
N ARG A 90 4.62 -16.37 3.37
CA ARG A 90 3.19 -16.41 3.65
C ARG A 90 2.71 -15.15 4.38
N ALA A 91 3.37 -14.79 5.47
CA ALA A 91 3.04 -13.59 6.24
C ALA A 91 3.18 -12.30 5.41
N LEU A 92 4.21 -12.20 4.55
CA LEU A 92 4.41 -11.05 3.67
C LEU A 92 3.30 -10.94 2.62
N ARG A 93 2.83 -12.05 2.04
CA ARG A 93 1.70 -12.05 1.10
C ARG A 93 0.40 -11.63 1.76
N GLU A 94 0.13 -12.16 2.95
CA GLU A 94 -1.05 -11.78 3.75
C GLU A 94 -1.02 -10.29 4.12
N ALA A 95 0.15 -9.78 4.51
CA ALA A 95 0.33 -8.35 4.79
C ALA A 95 0.12 -7.47 3.55
N VAL A 96 0.64 -7.85 2.37
CA VAL A 96 0.41 -7.12 1.12
C VAL A 96 -1.09 -7.07 0.77
N ALA A 97 -1.80 -8.19 0.92
CA ALA A 97 -3.24 -8.25 0.69
C ALA A 97 -4.00 -7.34 1.66
N SER A 98 -3.63 -7.34 2.95
CA SER A 98 -4.22 -6.47 3.96
C SER A 98 -3.99 -4.99 3.67
N ILE A 99 -2.77 -4.60 3.29
CA ILE A 99 -2.45 -3.20 2.93
C ILE A 99 -3.27 -2.77 1.71
N ARG A 100 -3.37 -3.62 0.67
CA ARG A 100 -4.18 -3.32 -0.53
C ARG A 100 -5.64 -3.06 -0.16
N ALA A 101 -6.25 -3.96 0.60
CA ALA A 101 -7.63 -3.79 1.04
C ALA A 101 -7.85 -2.49 1.81
N GLN A 102 -6.91 -2.12 2.70
CA GLN A 102 -7.01 -0.87 3.46
C GLN A 102 -6.87 0.38 2.57
N VAL A 103 -6.01 0.34 1.56
CA VAL A 103 -5.86 1.42 0.57
C VAL A 103 -7.16 1.58 -0.23
N ASP A 104 -7.72 0.48 -0.74
CA ASP A 104 -8.97 0.49 -1.53
C ASP A 104 -10.17 1.00 -0.72
N ILE A 105 -10.30 0.53 0.52
CA ILE A 105 -11.33 0.99 1.47
C ILE A 105 -11.16 2.48 1.76
N SER A 106 -9.92 2.94 1.95
CA SER A 106 -9.64 4.35 2.23
C SER A 106 -9.93 5.24 1.03
N ALA A 107 -9.64 4.78 -0.18
CA ALA A 107 -9.95 5.50 -1.42
C ALA A 107 -11.46 5.70 -1.58
N THR A 108 -12.24 4.65 -1.30
CA THR A 108 -13.71 4.72 -1.30
C THR A 108 -14.21 5.73 -0.26
N LYS A 109 -13.71 5.65 0.97
CA LYS A 109 -14.08 6.58 2.05
C LYS A 109 -13.70 8.04 1.75
N VAL A 110 -12.57 8.28 1.09
CA VAL A 110 -12.16 9.63 0.69
C VAL A 110 -13.14 10.17 -0.35
N LYS A 111 -13.51 9.36 -1.35
CA LYS A 111 -14.50 9.76 -2.36
C LYS A 111 -15.84 10.10 -1.71
N GLU A 112 -16.34 9.26 -0.82
CA GLU A 112 -17.61 9.49 -0.11
C GLU A 112 -17.59 10.77 0.72
N LYS A 113 -16.51 11.02 1.47
CA LYS A 113 -16.42 12.15 2.42
C LYS A 113 -16.11 13.49 1.77
N HIS A 114 -15.42 13.48 0.64
CA HIS A 114 -14.94 14.70 -0.02
C HIS A 114 -15.69 15.02 -1.32
N THR A 115 -16.76 14.27 -1.62
CA THR A 115 -17.64 14.60 -2.75
C THR A 115 -18.40 15.89 -2.48
N MET A 116 -18.23 16.85 -3.39
CA MET A 116 -19.03 18.05 -3.46
C MET A 116 -20.19 17.80 -4.41
N THR A 117 -21.41 18.09 -3.95
CA THR A 117 -22.56 18.30 -4.84
C THR A 117 -22.36 19.63 -5.53
N VAL A 118 -22.00 19.61 -6.82
CA VAL A 118 -22.03 20.81 -7.66
C VAL A 118 -23.50 21.21 -7.84
N PRO A 119 -23.96 22.37 -7.34
CA PRO A 119 -25.30 22.84 -7.67
C PRO A 119 -25.36 23.13 -9.16
N ALA A 120 -26.43 22.69 -9.82
CA ALA A 120 -26.66 22.93 -11.24
C ALA A 120 -27.01 24.41 -11.50
N ALA A 121 -25.99 25.26 -11.55
CA ALA A 121 -25.98 26.60 -12.11
C ALA A 121 -24.50 26.92 -12.27
N GLU A 122 -23.92 26.99 -13.47
CA GLU A 122 -24.13 28.05 -14.44
C GLU A 122 -23.99 27.45 -15.86
N ALA A 123 -25.12 27.31 -16.54
CA ALA A 123 -25.18 27.21 -17.99
C ALA A 123 -26.21 28.26 -18.41
N GLU A 124 -25.80 29.52 -18.33
CA GLU A 124 -26.49 30.65 -18.95
C GLU A 124 -25.53 31.32 -19.93
#